data_AF-A0A382M3T7-F1
#
_entry.id   AF-A0A382M3T7-F1
#
_cell.length_a   1.000
_cell.length_b   1.000
_cell.length_c   1.000
_cell.angle_alpha   90.00
_cell.angle_beta   90.00
_cell.angle_gamma   90.00
#
_symmetry.space_group_name_H-M   'P 1'
#
loop_
_entity.id
_entity.type
_entity.pdbx_description
1 polymer ?
#
loop_
_entity_poly.entity_id
_entity_poly.type
_entity_poly.pdbx_seq_one_letter_code
_entity_poly.pdbx_strand_id
1 'polypeptide(L)'
;MFLDCAGRIKPWKFRDTFALDVRILNTQQWSKTVSRDLIDLDKIMVNELRYYLDNDLRIYERLELNYNLLKSSITDADSLTQELIHVVQSMKELNFDGLDSIANDTSVTYRKIIRGKSKEIQKAQVKYYKSREALNKGFRKVRKKLLFVEEESAPLKEILYKIKYKRDALQPHIEHFNSVLNQALFENPESLYSKRITELSKKFESYRVTMDEFEEFIYNINDIAREEAGGYVMLTARKGKPMDYIKRYEDGLDEYYIILDDIRKISESL
;
A
#
# COMPACT_ATOMS: atom_id res chain seq x y z
N MET A 1 -6.25 5.16 -5.89
CA MET A 1 -7.68 5.55 -5.92
C MET A 1 -7.80 6.85 -6.71
N PHE A 2 -8.46 6.83 -7.87
CA PHE A 2 -8.55 7.98 -8.78
C PHE A 2 -9.45 9.09 -8.20
N LEU A 3 -8.87 10.26 -7.92
CA LEU A 3 -9.59 11.48 -7.58
C LEU A 3 -10.03 12.17 -8.87
N ASP A 4 -11.29 11.95 -9.23
CA ASP A 4 -11.99 12.61 -10.32
C ASP A 4 -12.06 14.13 -10.05
N CYS A 5 -11.14 14.88 -10.67
CA CYS A 5 -11.00 16.33 -10.52
C CYS A 5 -11.98 17.05 -11.45
N ALA A 6 -13.25 17.18 -11.03
CA ALA A 6 -14.22 18.23 -11.43
C ALA A 6 -15.69 17.88 -11.10
N GLY A 7 -16.00 16.66 -10.63
CA GLY A 7 -17.36 16.24 -10.32
C GLY A 7 -17.84 16.65 -8.92
N ARG A 8 -19.13 16.99 -8.78
CA ARG A 8 -19.79 17.04 -7.45
C ARG A 8 -19.54 15.72 -6.71
N ILE A 9 -19.08 15.77 -5.46
CA ILE A 9 -18.90 14.57 -4.62
C ILE A 9 -20.20 13.78 -4.58
N LYS A 10 -20.18 12.57 -5.14
CA LYS A 10 -21.34 11.69 -5.23
C LYS A 10 -21.44 10.85 -3.95
N PRO A 11 -22.64 10.61 -3.41
CA PRO A 11 -22.79 9.71 -2.28
C PRO A 11 -22.36 8.29 -2.65
N TRP A 12 -22.12 7.44 -1.66
CA TRP A 12 -21.79 6.05 -1.92
C TRP A 12 -22.88 5.35 -2.73
N LYS A 13 -22.45 4.51 -3.66
CA LYS A 13 -23.32 3.54 -4.33
C LYS A 13 -23.31 2.25 -3.52
N PHE A 14 -24.48 1.87 -3.02
CA PHE A 14 -24.75 0.63 -2.31
C PHE A 14 -26.15 0.15 -2.69
N ARG A 15 -26.29 -1.15 -2.95
CA ARG A 15 -27.57 -1.77 -3.36
C ARG A 15 -28.35 -2.23 -2.13
N ASP A 16 -27.66 -2.97 -1.28
CA ASP A 16 -28.15 -3.60 -0.06
C ASP A 16 -27.33 -3.18 1.16
N THR A 17 -27.67 -3.76 2.32
CA THR A 17 -27.02 -3.54 3.61
C THR A 17 -25.60 -4.10 3.67
N PHE A 18 -25.32 -5.22 3.02
CA PHE A 18 -23.96 -5.79 2.97
C PHE A 18 -22.99 -4.89 2.21
N ALA A 19 -23.40 -4.37 1.06
CA ALA A 19 -22.63 -3.41 0.28
C ALA A 19 -22.40 -2.11 1.06
N LEU A 20 -23.35 -1.72 1.93
CA LEU A 20 -23.18 -0.59 2.85
C LEU A 20 -22.16 -0.91 3.96
N ASP A 21 -22.24 -2.08 4.59
CA ASP A 21 -21.30 -2.51 5.62
C ASP A 21 -19.85 -2.50 5.08
N VAL A 22 -19.63 -2.96 3.83
CA VAL A 22 -18.32 -2.85 3.16
C VAL A 22 -17.86 -1.40 3.01
N ARG A 23 -18.76 -0.44 2.73
CA ARG A 23 -18.40 0.98 2.63
C ARG A 23 -18.02 1.58 3.98
N ILE A 24 -18.73 1.18 5.03
CA ILE A 24 -18.43 1.58 6.41
C ILE A 24 -17.06 1.02 6.82
N LEU A 25 -16.81 -0.27 6.60
CA LEU A 25 -15.52 -0.92 6.88
C LEU A 25 -14.37 -0.22 6.16
N ASN A 26 -14.51 0.09 4.87
CA ASN A 26 -13.50 0.84 4.11
C ASN A 26 -13.20 2.21 4.74
N THR A 27 -14.22 2.89 5.27
CA THR A 27 -14.06 4.21 5.89
C THR A 27 -13.40 4.11 7.25
N GLN A 28 -13.76 3.10 8.06
CA GLN A 28 -13.08 2.82 9.32
C GLN A 28 -11.61 2.46 9.10
N GLN A 29 -11.30 1.64 8.09
CA GLN A 29 -9.93 1.30 7.75
C GLN A 29 -9.15 2.53 7.28
N TRP A 30 -9.76 3.38 6.45
CA TRP A 30 -9.20 4.68 6.09
C TRP A 30 -8.90 5.52 7.34
N SER A 31 -9.85 5.68 8.27
CA SER A 31 -9.70 6.45 9.52
C SER A 31 -8.54 5.92 10.37
N LYS A 32 -8.44 4.60 10.51
CA LYS A 32 -7.36 3.93 11.23
C LYS A 32 -6.00 4.20 10.60
N THR A 33 -5.88 4.08 9.28
CA THR A 33 -4.63 4.34 8.55
C THR A 33 -4.20 5.81 8.73
N VAL A 34 -5.08 6.77 8.46
CA VAL A 34 -4.71 8.20 8.54
C VAL A 34 -4.44 8.65 9.97
N SER A 35 -5.11 8.07 10.96
CA SER A 35 -4.86 8.36 12.38
C SER A 35 -3.50 7.84 12.83
N ARG A 36 -3.10 6.68 12.34
CA ARG A 36 -1.77 6.11 12.57
C ARG A 36 -0.68 6.99 11.94
N ASP A 37 -0.89 7.40 10.69
CA ASP A 37 0.02 8.33 10.00
C ASP A 37 0.12 9.68 10.73
N LEU A 38 -0.98 10.14 11.34
CA LEU A 38 -1.03 11.39 12.09
C LEU A 38 -0.12 11.37 13.32
N ILE A 39 0.10 10.22 13.97
CA ILE A 39 0.97 10.11 15.16
C ILE A 39 2.41 10.50 14.80
N ASP A 40 2.93 10.00 13.69
CA ASP A 40 4.28 10.33 13.24
C ASP A 40 4.35 11.73 12.66
N LEU A 41 3.31 12.15 11.92
CA LEU A 41 3.22 13.51 11.42
C LEU A 41 3.17 14.54 12.56
N ASP A 42 2.50 14.26 13.68
CA ASP A 42 2.43 15.16 14.83
C ASP A 42 3.82 15.44 15.42
N LYS A 43 4.63 14.40 15.62
CA LYS A 43 6.03 14.55 16.06
C LYS A 43 6.83 15.42 15.11
N ILE A 44 6.68 15.22 13.80
CA ILE A 44 7.35 16.03 12.76
C ILE A 44 6.89 17.50 12.85
N MET A 45 5.58 17.72 12.89
CA MET A 45 4.98 19.04 12.84
C MET A 45 5.28 19.86 14.09
N VAL A 46 5.30 19.27 15.29
CA VAL A 46 5.69 19.95 16.53
C VAL A 46 7.08 20.58 16.40
N ASN A 47 8.04 19.83 15.86
CA ASN A 47 9.41 20.32 15.69
C ASN A 47 9.52 21.37 14.58
N GLU A 48 8.91 21.12 13.42
CA GLU A 48 9.00 22.02 12.27
C GLU A 48 8.24 23.35 12.51
N LEU A 49 7.05 23.31 13.13
CA LEU A 49 6.31 24.53 13.46
C LEU A 49 7.08 25.39 14.45
N ARG A 50 7.66 24.80 15.51
CA ARG A 50 8.50 25.53 16.45
C ARG A 50 9.68 26.21 15.74
N TYR A 51 10.35 25.50 14.84
CA TYR A 51 11.46 26.06 14.08
C TYR A 51 11.02 27.22 13.18
N TYR A 52 9.96 27.08 12.38
CA TYR A 52 9.54 28.13 11.45
C TYR A 52 8.86 29.31 12.12
N LEU A 53 8.28 29.15 13.31
CA LEU A 53 7.75 30.26 14.09
C LEU A 53 8.81 31.35 14.30
N ASP A 54 10.05 30.94 14.59
CA ASP A 54 11.16 31.85 14.85
C ASP A 54 11.93 32.25 13.57
N ASN A 55 11.90 31.41 12.52
CA ASN A 55 12.81 31.55 11.36
C ASN A 55 12.14 31.99 10.05
N ASP A 56 10.91 31.56 9.77
CA ASP A 56 10.15 32.00 8.58
C ASP A 56 8.64 31.86 8.83
N LEU A 57 8.04 32.94 9.33
CA LEU A 57 6.62 33.00 9.67
C LEU A 57 5.71 32.62 8.49
N ARG A 58 6.11 32.90 7.25
CA ARG A 58 5.31 32.56 6.06
C ARG A 58 5.25 31.06 5.83
N ILE A 59 6.32 30.33 6.19
CA ILE A 59 6.33 28.87 6.15
C ILE A 59 5.52 28.33 7.33
N TYR A 60 5.69 28.89 8.52
CA TYR A 60 4.91 28.53 9.72
C TYR A 60 3.40 28.60 9.45
N GLU A 61 2.87 29.77 9.07
CA GLU A 61 1.42 29.97 8.87
C GLU A 61 0.85 28.99 7.84
N ARG A 62 1.62 28.74 6.78
CA ARG A 62 1.23 27.80 5.74
C ARG A 62 1.19 26.36 6.26
N LEU A 63 2.19 25.95 7.03
CA LEU A 63 2.25 24.59 7.57
C LEU A 63 1.15 24.39 8.63
N GLU A 64 1.00 25.34 9.57
CA GLU A 64 0.02 25.28 10.65
C GLU A 64 -1.41 25.21 10.11
N LEU A 65 -1.78 26.10 9.19
CA LEU A 65 -3.12 26.12 8.60
C LEU A 65 -3.47 24.77 7.96
N ASN A 66 -2.59 24.25 7.10
CA ASN A 66 -2.85 23.00 6.40
C ASN A 66 -2.81 21.79 7.34
N TYR A 67 -2.00 21.84 8.38
CA TYR A 67 -1.93 20.79 9.39
C TYR A 67 -3.19 20.73 10.25
N ASN A 68 -3.70 21.88 10.69
CA ASN A 68 -4.95 21.95 11.46
C ASN A 68 -6.16 21.52 10.62
N LEU A 69 -6.21 21.91 9.34
CA LEU A 69 -7.24 21.43 8.42
C LEU A 69 -7.17 19.91 8.20
N LEU A 70 -5.96 19.34 8.14
CA LEU A 70 -5.76 17.90 8.04
C LEU A 70 -6.29 17.20 9.29
N LYS A 71 -5.90 17.66 10.49
CA LYS A 71 -6.40 17.12 11.78
C LYS A 71 -7.92 17.16 11.87
N SER A 72 -8.51 18.33 11.62
CA SER A 72 -9.97 18.49 11.70
C SER A 72 -10.68 17.54 10.73
N SER A 73 -10.15 17.38 9.52
CA SER A 73 -10.77 16.52 8.50
C SER A 73 -10.79 15.04 8.89
N ILE A 74 -9.79 14.57 9.65
CA ILE A 74 -9.77 13.21 10.19
C ILE A 74 -10.86 13.06 11.25
N THR A 75 -10.91 13.98 12.22
CA THR A 75 -11.92 13.97 13.29
C THR A 75 -13.34 14.07 12.73
N ASP A 76 -13.57 14.96 11.76
CA ASP A 76 -14.85 15.12 11.07
C ASP A 76 -15.29 13.80 10.41
N ALA A 77 -14.39 13.16 9.66
CA ALA A 77 -14.69 11.91 8.97
C ALA A 77 -14.97 10.75 9.95
N ASP A 78 -14.21 10.65 11.04
CA ASP A 78 -14.40 9.61 12.05
C ASP A 78 -15.74 9.77 12.78
N SER A 79 -16.05 10.98 13.25
CA SER A 79 -17.31 11.30 13.91
C SER A 79 -18.52 11.00 13.00
N LEU A 80 -18.49 11.46 11.74
CA LEU A 80 -19.54 11.16 10.76
C LEU A 80 -19.69 9.65 10.50
N THR A 81 -18.60 8.89 10.58
CA THR A 81 -18.61 7.44 10.41
C THR A 81 -19.27 6.74 11.60
N GLN A 82 -18.98 7.18 12.83
CA GLN A 82 -19.63 6.64 14.04
C GLN A 82 -21.12 6.94 14.05
N GLU A 83 -21.51 8.17 13.71
CA GLU A 83 -22.93 8.53 13.58
C GLU A 83 -23.63 7.67 12.53
N LEU A 84 -22.97 7.40 11.39
CA LEU A 84 -23.52 6.54 10.35
C LEU A 84 -23.68 5.10 10.84
N ILE A 85 -22.71 4.57 11.58
CA ILE A 85 -22.78 3.23 12.18
C ILE A 85 -23.97 3.13 13.11
N HIS A 86 -24.19 4.11 13.98
CA HIS A 86 -25.36 4.15 14.86
C HIS A 86 -26.68 4.14 14.08
N VAL A 87 -26.79 4.96 13.02
CA VAL A 87 -27.99 4.94 12.15
C VAL A 87 -28.24 3.56 11.54
N VAL A 88 -27.18 2.88 11.09
CA VAL A 88 -27.29 1.55 10.49
C VAL A 88 -27.62 0.48 11.53
N GLN A 89 -27.10 0.58 12.75
CA GLN A 89 -27.42 -0.32 13.86
C GLN A 89 -28.88 -0.18 14.26
N SER A 90 -29.37 1.04 14.49
CA SER A 90 -30.79 1.27 14.83
C SER A 90 -31.73 0.78 13.72
N MET A 91 -31.35 0.95 12.45
CA MET A 91 -32.11 0.39 11.33
C MET A 91 -32.18 -1.15 11.39
N LYS A 92 -31.07 -1.82 11.74
CA LYS A 92 -31.00 -3.29 11.84
C LYS A 92 -31.79 -3.85 13.03
N GLU A 93 -31.82 -3.13 14.15
CA GLU A 93 -32.51 -3.56 15.38
C GLU A 93 -34.04 -3.48 15.27
N LEU A 94 -34.56 -2.53 14.50
CA LEU A 94 -36.00 -2.27 14.41
C LEU A 94 -36.78 -3.26 13.53
N ASN A 95 -36.14 -4.23 12.86
CA ASN A 95 -36.78 -5.32 12.08
C ASN A 95 -37.85 -4.96 11.03
N PHE A 96 -38.11 -3.67 10.76
CA PHE A 96 -39.09 -3.24 9.76
C PHE A 96 -38.37 -2.63 8.53
N ASP A 97 -38.38 -3.38 7.42
CA ASP A 97 -38.25 -2.91 6.02
C ASP A 97 -36.98 -2.13 5.58
N GLY A 98 -35.78 -2.65 5.85
CA GLY A 98 -34.59 -2.38 5.03
C GLY A 98 -34.20 -0.90 4.77
N LEU A 99 -33.38 -0.65 3.74
CA LEU A 99 -32.81 0.68 3.46
C LEU A 99 -33.85 1.74 3.07
N ASP A 100 -35.00 1.32 2.57
CA ASP A 100 -36.02 2.22 2.03
C ASP A 100 -37.15 2.52 3.04
N SER A 101 -37.03 2.01 4.28
CA SER A 101 -37.87 2.43 5.39
C SER A 101 -37.62 3.87 5.82
N ILE A 102 -38.70 4.51 6.27
CA ILE A 102 -38.67 5.82 6.90
C ILE A 102 -37.99 5.68 8.26
N ALA A 103 -36.95 6.50 8.50
CA ALA A 103 -36.26 6.47 9.78
C ALA A 103 -37.11 7.15 10.86
N ASN A 104 -37.08 6.59 12.07
CA ASN A 104 -37.81 7.13 13.23
C ASN A 104 -37.52 8.62 13.41
N ASP A 105 -38.57 9.37 13.74
CA ASP A 105 -38.53 10.82 13.97
C ASP A 105 -38.10 11.66 12.76
N THR A 106 -38.18 11.10 11.54
CA THR A 106 -37.92 11.82 10.29
C THR A 106 -38.95 11.53 9.19
N SER A 107 -38.99 12.36 8.15
CA SER A 107 -39.79 12.14 6.93
C SER A 107 -39.00 11.53 5.77
N VAL A 108 -37.79 11.01 6.05
CA VAL A 108 -36.85 10.53 5.03
C VAL A 108 -36.43 9.09 5.26
N THR A 109 -36.07 8.40 4.19
CA THR A 109 -35.63 7.00 4.28
C THR A 109 -34.21 6.89 4.83
N TYR A 110 -33.90 5.75 5.47
CA TYR A 110 -32.52 5.42 5.89
C TYR A 110 -31.52 5.59 4.74
N ARG A 111 -31.86 5.11 3.52
CA ARG A 111 -31.03 5.28 2.32
C ARG A 111 -30.69 6.74 2.06
N LYS A 112 -31.64 7.66 2.22
CA LYS A 112 -31.42 9.09 2.00
C LYS A 112 -30.50 9.69 3.07
N ILE A 113 -30.69 9.33 4.34
CA ILE A 113 -29.82 9.73 5.47
C ILE A 113 -28.39 9.23 5.24
N ILE A 114 -28.24 7.93 4.98
CA ILE A 114 -26.95 7.26 4.72
C ILE A 114 -26.24 7.92 3.53
N ARG A 115 -26.97 8.20 2.43
CA ARG A 115 -26.41 8.92 1.28
C ARG A 115 -25.92 10.32 1.67
N GLY A 116 -26.68 11.05 2.49
CA GLY A 116 -26.28 12.35 3.04
C GLY A 116 -24.96 12.26 3.80
N LYS A 117 -24.90 11.44 4.84
CA LYS A 117 -23.69 11.23 5.65
C LYS A 117 -22.51 10.73 4.82
N SER A 118 -22.73 9.79 3.89
CA SER A 118 -21.66 9.29 3.00
C SER A 118 -21.03 10.38 2.13
N LYS A 119 -21.79 11.42 1.77
CA LYS A 119 -21.28 12.54 0.99
C LYS A 119 -20.44 13.46 1.87
N GLU A 120 -20.81 13.64 3.13
CA GLU A 120 -20.05 14.42 4.11
C GLU A 120 -18.74 13.74 4.50
N ILE A 121 -18.78 12.43 4.74
CA ILE A 121 -17.57 11.61 4.95
C ILE A 121 -16.60 11.79 3.77
N GLN A 122 -17.10 11.64 2.53
CA GLN A 122 -16.24 11.84 1.35
C GLN A 122 -15.71 13.27 1.22
N LYS A 123 -16.48 14.29 1.61
CA LYS A 123 -15.98 15.68 1.66
C LYS A 123 -14.84 15.83 2.66
N ALA A 124 -14.96 15.25 3.84
CA ALA A 124 -13.91 15.27 4.86
C ALA A 124 -12.65 14.55 4.37
N GLN A 125 -12.79 13.36 3.76
CA GLN A 125 -11.68 12.63 3.14
C GLN A 125 -10.98 13.44 2.04
N VAL A 126 -11.74 14.08 1.14
CA VAL A 126 -11.18 14.95 0.10
C VAL A 126 -10.44 16.14 0.70
N LYS A 127 -11.00 16.76 1.75
CA LYS A 127 -10.38 17.88 2.47
C LYS A 127 -9.07 17.43 3.13
N TYR A 128 -9.02 16.24 3.72
CA TYR A 128 -7.80 15.63 4.23
C TYR A 128 -6.72 15.54 3.13
N TYR A 129 -7.02 14.92 1.99
CA TYR A 129 -6.02 14.75 0.92
C TYR A 129 -5.53 16.08 0.34
N LYS A 130 -6.43 17.06 0.17
CA LYS A 130 -6.07 18.42 -0.26
C LYS A 130 -5.15 19.11 0.74
N SER A 131 -5.46 19.01 2.03
CA SER A 131 -4.66 19.61 3.11
C SER A 131 -3.29 18.95 3.19
N ARG A 132 -3.23 17.62 3.06
CA ARG A 132 -1.99 16.84 2.97
C ARG A 132 -1.11 17.26 1.79
N GLU A 133 -1.70 17.43 0.61
CA GLU A 133 -0.98 17.91 -0.57
C GLU A 133 -0.46 19.34 -0.38
N ALA A 134 -1.29 20.23 0.18
CA ALA A 134 -0.91 21.61 0.47
C ALA A 134 0.21 21.70 1.52
N LEU A 135 0.18 20.83 2.54
CA LEU A 135 1.22 20.68 3.55
C LEU A 135 2.54 20.24 2.91
N ASN A 136 2.52 19.20 2.06
CA ASN A 136 3.71 18.75 1.34
C ASN A 136 4.24 19.83 0.38
N LYS A 137 3.36 20.62 -0.27
CA LYS A 137 3.77 21.81 -1.04
C LYS A 137 4.44 22.89 -0.17
N GLY A 138 4.04 23.02 1.09
CA GLY A 138 4.72 23.87 2.09
C GLY A 138 6.15 23.43 2.30
N PHE A 139 6.36 22.15 2.65
CA PHE A 139 7.69 21.58 2.83
C PHE A 139 8.59 21.65 1.59
N ARG A 140 8.02 21.54 0.38
CA ARG A 140 8.78 21.68 -0.87
C ARG A 140 9.46 23.05 -1.03
N LYS A 141 8.89 24.12 -0.44
CA LYS A 141 9.49 25.47 -0.47
C LYS A 141 10.82 25.53 0.29
N VAL A 142 10.95 24.70 1.31
CA VAL A 142 12.15 24.56 2.15
C VAL A 142 12.96 23.32 1.79
N ARG A 143 12.82 22.83 0.56
CA ARG A 143 13.53 21.65 0.01
C ARG A 143 13.34 20.36 0.82
N LYS A 144 12.25 20.26 1.59
CA LYS A 144 11.83 19.03 2.27
C LYS A 144 10.62 18.39 1.56
N LYS A 145 10.31 17.13 1.87
CA LYS A 145 9.10 16.44 1.43
C LYS A 145 8.62 15.50 2.53
N LEU A 146 7.30 15.45 2.73
CA LEU A 146 6.68 14.37 3.49
C LEU A 146 6.55 13.15 2.59
N LEU A 147 6.93 12.00 3.13
CA LEU A 147 6.84 10.70 2.50
C LEU A 147 5.95 9.80 3.37
N PHE A 148 4.94 9.20 2.75
CA PHE A 148 4.03 8.24 3.37
C PHE A 148 4.50 6.85 2.96
N VAL A 149 5.06 6.09 3.90
CA VAL A 149 5.84 4.88 3.60
C VAL A 149 5.01 3.84 2.88
N GLU A 150 3.78 3.61 3.36
CA GLU A 150 2.86 2.64 2.75
C GLU A 150 2.47 3.03 1.31
N GLU A 151 2.38 4.33 0.98
CA GLU A 151 2.08 4.77 -0.38
C GLU A 151 3.24 4.50 -1.35
N GLU A 152 4.48 4.53 -0.86
CA GLU A 152 5.68 4.26 -1.67
C GLU A 152 5.98 2.75 -1.77
N SER A 153 5.74 1.97 -0.71
CA SER A 153 6.08 0.55 -0.68
C SER A 153 4.99 -0.37 -1.21
N ALA A 154 3.71 -0.02 -1.05
CA ALA A 154 2.60 -0.89 -1.45
C ALA A 154 2.58 -1.25 -2.95
N PRO A 155 2.84 -0.31 -3.89
CA PRO A 155 2.88 -0.64 -5.32
C PRO A 155 3.96 -1.67 -5.67
N LEU A 156 5.05 -1.73 -4.90
CA LEU A 156 6.14 -2.67 -5.14
C LEU A 156 5.70 -4.12 -4.92
N LYS A 157 4.71 -4.37 -4.04
CA LYS A 157 4.17 -5.71 -3.82
C LYS A 157 3.42 -6.27 -5.04
N GLU A 158 2.93 -5.41 -5.93
CA GLU A 158 2.14 -5.84 -7.11
C GLU A 158 2.96 -6.72 -8.07
N ILE A 159 4.30 -6.58 -8.06
CA ILE A 159 5.18 -7.38 -8.92
C ILE A 159 5.23 -8.86 -8.52
N LEU A 160 4.92 -9.20 -7.27
CA LEU A 160 5.10 -10.55 -6.71
C LEU A 160 4.38 -11.62 -7.52
N TYR A 161 3.13 -11.37 -7.90
CA TYR A 161 2.35 -12.30 -8.71
C TYR A 161 2.95 -12.50 -10.10
N LYS A 162 3.48 -11.43 -10.70
CA LYS A 162 4.06 -11.48 -12.04
C LYS A 162 5.36 -12.30 -12.06
N ILE A 163 6.22 -12.14 -11.06
CA ILE A 163 7.48 -12.90 -10.99
C ILE A 163 7.24 -14.37 -10.66
N LYS A 164 6.31 -14.67 -9.73
CA LYS A 164 5.88 -16.05 -9.42
C LYS A 164 5.34 -16.76 -10.65
N TYR A 165 4.44 -16.12 -11.39
CA TYR A 165 3.91 -16.70 -12.62
C TYR A 165 5.01 -17.04 -13.65
N LYS A 166 6.00 -16.15 -13.82
CA LYS A 166 7.13 -16.40 -14.73
C LYS A 166 8.02 -17.54 -14.25
N ARG A 167 8.24 -17.66 -12.93
CA ARG A 167 8.96 -18.77 -12.34
C ARG A 167 8.23 -20.10 -12.55
N ASP A 168 6.92 -20.13 -12.28
CA ASP A 168 6.09 -21.33 -12.49
C ASP A 168 6.10 -21.78 -13.95
N ALA A 169 6.16 -20.84 -14.90
CA ALA A 169 6.28 -21.16 -16.32
C ALA A 169 7.58 -21.90 -16.70
N LEU A 170 8.61 -21.90 -15.84
CA LEU A 170 9.85 -22.64 -16.04
C LEU A 170 9.79 -24.08 -15.52
N GLN A 171 8.67 -24.50 -14.92
CA GLN A 171 8.52 -25.86 -14.39
C GLN A 171 8.88 -26.97 -15.42
N PRO A 172 8.48 -26.90 -16.70
CA PRO A 172 8.88 -27.89 -17.71
C PRO A 172 10.40 -27.93 -17.94
N HIS A 173 11.09 -26.78 -17.86
CA HIS A 173 12.54 -26.70 -18.00
C HIS A 173 13.27 -27.36 -16.82
N ILE A 174 12.74 -27.19 -15.61
CA ILE A 174 13.25 -27.82 -14.38
C ILE A 174 13.02 -29.33 -14.42
N GLU A 175 11.86 -29.79 -14.87
CA GLU A 175 11.55 -31.22 -15.04
C GLU A 175 12.46 -31.89 -16.06
N HIS A 176 12.70 -31.22 -17.20
CA HIS A 176 13.66 -31.69 -18.19
C HIS A 176 15.08 -31.81 -17.61
N PHE A 177 15.54 -30.76 -16.90
CA PHE A 177 16.83 -30.79 -16.21
C PHE A 177 16.94 -31.96 -15.23
N ASN A 178 15.92 -32.20 -14.41
CA ASN A 178 15.91 -33.30 -13.44
C ASN A 178 16.00 -34.67 -14.11
N SER A 179 15.37 -34.85 -15.26
CA SER A 179 15.51 -36.07 -16.06
C SER A 179 16.96 -36.28 -16.51
N VAL A 180 17.60 -35.23 -17.03
CA VAL A 180 19.01 -35.25 -17.46
C VAL A 180 19.96 -35.51 -16.29
N LEU A 181 19.72 -34.86 -15.15
CA LEU A 181 20.48 -35.08 -13.91
C LEU A 181 20.40 -36.54 -13.46
N ASN A 182 19.21 -37.12 -13.41
CA ASN A 182 19.03 -38.52 -13.05
C ASN A 182 19.84 -39.44 -13.98
N GLN A 183 19.71 -39.25 -15.29
CA GLN A 183 20.46 -40.03 -16.26
C GLN A 183 21.98 -39.90 -16.07
N ALA A 184 22.47 -38.68 -15.89
CA ALA A 184 23.89 -38.41 -15.69
C ALA A 184 24.46 -39.06 -14.41
N LEU A 185 23.67 -39.13 -13.34
CA LEU A 185 24.06 -39.74 -12.06
C LEU A 185 24.07 -41.27 -12.11
N PHE A 186 23.17 -41.90 -12.86
CA PHE A 186 23.04 -43.37 -12.88
C PHE A 186 23.84 -44.05 -14.01
N GLU A 187 24.00 -43.41 -15.17
CA GLU A 187 24.64 -44.05 -16.33
C GLU A 187 26.17 -43.88 -16.34
N ASN A 188 26.69 -42.69 -15.99
CA ASN A 188 28.13 -42.39 -16.08
C ASN A 188 28.61 -41.44 -14.96
N PRO A 189 28.56 -41.87 -13.69
CA PRO A 189 28.73 -41.01 -12.52
C PRO A 189 30.10 -40.30 -12.45
N GLU A 190 31.17 -40.88 -13.00
CA GLU A 190 32.52 -40.29 -12.94
C GLU A 190 32.90 -39.44 -14.17
N SER A 191 32.01 -39.33 -15.16
CA SER A 191 32.30 -38.58 -16.39
C SER A 191 32.44 -37.08 -16.15
N LEU A 192 33.14 -36.38 -17.06
CA LEU A 192 33.17 -34.91 -17.05
C LEU A 192 31.75 -34.32 -17.23
N TYR A 193 30.89 -35.02 -17.96
CA TYR A 193 29.50 -34.65 -18.16
C TYR A 193 28.71 -34.68 -16.85
N SER A 194 28.74 -35.79 -16.12
CA SER A 194 28.01 -35.93 -14.84
C SER A 194 28.47 -34.90 -13.79
N LYS A 195 29.77 -34.60 -13.74
CA LYS A 195 30.32 -33.53 -12.89
C LYS A 195 29.73 -32.17 -13.26
N ARG A 196 29.70 -31.81 -14.54
CA ARG A 196 29.09 -30.56 -15.03
C ARG A 196 27.60 -30.47 -14.69
N ILE A 197 26.83 -31.55 -14.90
CA ILE A 197 25.41 -31.58 -14.56
C ILE A 197 25.18 -31.44 -13.05
N THR A 198 26.07 -32.01 -12.23
CA THR A 198 26.03 -31.86 -10.77
C THR A 198 26.30 -30.41 -10.34
N GLU A 199 27.24 -29.71 -10.98
CA GLU A 199 27.49 -28.29 -10.74
C GLU A 199 26.29 -27.42 -11.12
N LEU A 200 25.65 -27.71 -12.26
CA LEU A 200 24.42 -27.03 -12.67
C LEU A 200 23.27 -27.26 -11.68
N SER A 201 23.17 -28.46 -11.08
CA SER A 201 22.17 -28.75 -10.05
C SER A 201 22.38 -27.88 -8.80
N LYS A 202 23.62 -27.75 -8.33
CA LYS A 202 23.94 -26.83 -7.22
C LYS A 202 23.62 -25.38 -7.56
N LYS A 203 23.86 -24.96 -8.80
CA LYS A 203 23.52 -23.63 -9.30
C LYS A 203 21.99 -23.41 -9.30
N PHE A 204 21.22 -24.38 -9.77
CA PHE A 204 19.74 -24.32 -9.74
C PHE A 204 19.20 -24.24 -8.31
N GLU A 205 19.80 -24.97 -7.37
CA GLU A 205 19.43 -24.85 -5.96
C GLU A 205 19.76 -23.46 -5.40
N SER A 206 20.92 -22.89 -5.74
CA SER A 206 21.25 -21.51 -5.33
C SER A 206 20.25 -20.49 -5.89
N TYR A 207 19.86 -20.66 -7.15
CA TYR A 207 18.83 -19.84 -7.79
C TYR A 207 17.48 -19.94 -7.10
N ARG A 208 17.06 -21.14 -6.73
CA ARG A 208 15.83 -21.37 -5.98
C ARG A 208 15.84 -20.58 -4.67
N VAL A 209 16.92 -20.67 -3.91
CA VAL A 209 17.09 -19.95 -2.63
C VAL A 209 17.05 -18.43 -2.84
N THR A 210 17.84 -17.89 -3.77
CA THR A 210 17.86 -16.44 -4.05
C THR A 210 16.48 -15.91 -4.47
N MET A 211 15.75 -16.67 -5.30
CA MET A 211 14.40 -16.31 -5.72
C MET A 211 13.39 -16.37 -4.56
N ASP A 212 13.48 -17.40 -3.70
CA ASP A 212 12.63 -17.54 -2.51
C ASP A 212 12.84 -16.36 -1.53
N GLU A 213 14.10 -16.01 -1.26
CA GLU A 213 14.48 -14.88 -0.41
C GLU A 213 13.95 -13.55 -0.95
N PHE A 214 14.07 -13.34 -2.27
CA PHE A 214 13.53 -12.12 -2.90
C PHE A 214 12.01 -12.07 -2.83
N GLU A 215 11.31 -13.18 -3.06
CA GLU A 215 9.85 -13.24 -2.94
C GLU A 215 9.37 -12.94 -1.50
N GLU A 216 10.08 -13.46 -0.49
CA GLU A 216 9.83 -13.15 0.91
C GLU A 216 10.08 -11.67 1.23
N PHE A 217 11.17 -11.10 0.70
CA PHE A 217 11.46 -9.67 0.80
C PHE A 217 10.31 -8.82 0.23
N ILE A 218 9.83 -9.12 -0.99
CA ILE A 218 8.71 -8.41 -1.60
C ILE A 218 7.44 -8.57 -0.76
N TYR A 219 7.15 -9.79 -0.28
CA TYR A 219 5.99 -10.05 0.57
C TYR A 219 5.99 -9.17 1.83
N ASN A 220 7.15 -8.94 2.42
CA ASN A 220 7.34 -8.17 3.65
C ASN A 220 7.74 -6.70 3.43
N ILE A 221 7.81 -6.21 2.18
CA ILE A 221 8.42 -4.90 1.85
C ILE A 221 7.78 -3.70 2.56
N ASN A 222 6.50 -3.76 2.91
CA ASN A 222 5.83 -2.68 3.65
C ASN A 222 6.35 -2.57 5.10
N ASP A 223 6.59 -3.70 5.76
CA ASP A 223 7.10 -3.71 7.13
C ASP A 223 8.57 -3.33 7.14
N ILE A 224 9.35 -3.84 6.18
CA ILE A 224 10.76 -3.47 5.97
C ILE A 224 10.88 -1.96 5.72
N ALA A 225 10.07 -1.40 4.81
CA ALA A 225 10.07 0.02 4.52
C ALA A 225 9.73 0.87 5.74
N ARG A 226 8.79 0.41 6.59
CA ARG A 226 8.42 1.09 7.83
C ARG A 226 9.56 1.09 8.83
N GLU A 227 10.23 -0.05 9.00
CA GLU A 227 11.37 -0.19 9.92
C GLU A 227 12.53 0.71 9.49
N GLU A 228 12.87 0.73 8.21
CA GLU A 228 13.91 1.62 7.68
C GLU A 228 13.55 3.10 7.81
N ALA A 229 12.28 3.46 7.60
CA ALA A 229 11.81 4.84 7.72
C ALA A 229 11.65 5.31 9.18
N GLY A 230 11.60 4.38 10.15
CA GLY A 230 11.34 4.66 11.55
C GLY A 230 9.90 5.07 11.88
N GLY A 231 8.95 4.86 10.97
CA GLY A 231 7.56 5.27 11.13
C GLY A 231 6.74 5.11 9.84
N TYR A 232 5.47 5.51 9.86
CA TYR A 232 4.57 5.52 8.70
C TYR A 232 4.70 6.78 7.85
N VAL A 233 5.14 7.88 8.48
CA VAL A 233 5.37 9.16 7.82
C VAL A 233 6.75 9.65 8.20
N MET A 234 7.50 10.11 7.21
CA MET A 234 8.80 10.74 7.45
C MET A 234 8.96 12.05 6.68
N LEU A 235 9.81 12.93 7.22
CA LEU A 235 10.24 14.15 6.56
C LEU A 235 11.65 13.96 6.03
N THR A 236 11.85 14.14 4.73
CA THR A 236 13.16 13.97 4.09
C THR A 236 13.51 15.12 3.18
N ALA A 237 14.78 15.21 2.78
CA ALA A 237 15.21 16.11 1.74
C ALA A 237 14.49 15.80 0.41
N ARG A 238 14.14 16.83 -0.35
CA ARG A 238 13.41 16.69 -1.61
C ARG A 238 14.15 15.81 -2.63
N LYS A 239 15.48 15.89 -2.67
CA LYS A 239 16.38 15.07 -3.49
C LYS A 239 17.28 14.19 -2.61
N GLY A 240 16.67 13.52 -1.62
CA GLY A 240 17.37 12.54 -0.79
C GLY A 240 17.76 11.29 -1.59
N LYS A 241 18.71 10.52 -1.06
CA LYS A 241 18.98 9.17 -1.54
C LYS A 241 17.72 8.30 -1.39
N PRO A 242 17.46 7.36 -2.32
CA PRO A 242 16.41 6.38 -2.13
C PRO A 242 16.69 5.56 -0.87
N MET A 243 15.62 5.05 -0.24
CA MET A 243 15.75 4.12 0.88
C MET A 243 16.41 2.83 0.43
N ASP A 244 17.01 2.11 1.36
CA ASP A 244 17.79 0.91 1.04
C ASP A 244 16.88 -0.23 0.56
N TYR A 245 15.64 -0.31 1.05
CA TYR A 245 14.65 -1.26 0.51
C TYR A 245 14.36 -1.01 -0.98
N ILE A 246 14.42 0.24 -1.47
CA ILE A 246 14.17 0.52 -2.89
C ILE A 246 15.30 -0.03 -3.75
N LYS A 247 16.55 0.15 -3.31
CA LYS A 247 17.72 -0.41 -4.01
C LYS A 247 17.66 -1.93 -4.01
N ARG A 248 17.39 -2.54 -2.86
CA ARG A 248 17.24 -4.00 -2.73
C ARG A 248 16.11 -4.54 -3.62
N TYR A 249 15.02 -3.78 -3.77
CA TYR A 249 13.94 -4.10 -4.70
C TYR A 249 14.42 -4.08 -6.16
N GLU A 250 15.10 -3.01 -6.58
CA GLU A 250 15.59 -2.85 -7.96
C GLU A 250 16.64 -3.93 -8.30
N ASP A 251 17.67 -4.06 -7.47
CA ASP A 251 18.76 -5.02 -7.66
C ASP A 251 18.24 -6.47 -7.65
N GLY A 252 17.39 -6.81 -6.68
CA GLY A 252 16.83 -8.15 -6.57
C GLY A 252 15.87 -8.50 -7.70
N LEU A 253 15.13 -7.54 -8.25
CA LEU A 253 14.24 -7.78 -9.39
C LEU A 253 15.04 -8.04 -10.67
N ASP A 254 16.12 -7.30 -10.88
CA ASP A 254 17.03 -7.50 -12.01
C ASP A 254 17.71 -8.87 -11.93
N GLU A 255 18.24 -9.23 -10.76
CA GLU A 255 18.83 -10.55 -10.50
C GLU A 255 17.82 -11.67 -10.73
N TYR A 256 16.58 -11.52 -10.25
CA TYR A 256 15.51 -12.50 -10.46
C TYR A 256 15.25 -12.75 -11.95
N TYR A 257 15.22 -11.69 -12.78
CA TYR A 257 15.03 -11.87 -14.23
C TYR A 257 16.24 -12.51 -14.92
N ILE A 258 17.46 -12.22 -14.47
CA ILE A 258 18.68 -12.87 -14.98
C ILE A 258 18.62 -14.37 -14.68
N ILE A 259 18.23 -14.75 -13.46
CA ILE A 259 18.08 -16.15 -13.05
C ILE A 259 17.05 -16.87 -13.92
N LEU A 260 15.87 -16.27 -14.13
CA LEU A 260 14.82 -16.86 -14.98
C LEU A 260 15.32 -17.15 -16.40
N ASP A 261 16.05 -16.21 -17.00
CA ASP A 261 16.61 -16.36 -18.35
C ASP A 261 17.71 -17.43 -18.38
N ASP A 262 18.57 -17.49 -17.35
CA ASP A 262 19.65 -18.46 -17.28
C ASP A 262 19.14 -19.90 -17.09
N ILE A 263 18.10 -20.11 -16.26
CA ILE A 263 17.45 -21.43 -16.12
C ILE A 263 16.97 -21.93 -17.49
N ARG A 264 16.31 -21.05 -18.26
CA ARG A 264 15.83 -21.37 -19.60
C ARG A 264 16.97 -21.75 -20.53
N LYS A 265 18.01 -20.92 -20.61
CA LYS A 265 19.18 -21.15 -21.48
C LYS A 265 19.92 -22.44 -21.13
N ILE A 266 20.10 -22.71 -19.84
CA ILE A 266 20.75 -23.94 -19.38
C ILE A 266 19.92 -25.15 -19.82
N SER A 267 18.61 -25.13 -19.53
CA SER A 267 17.70 -26.22 -19.89
C SER A 267 17.64 -26.48 -21.40
N GLU A 268 17.60 -25.44 -22.23
CA GLU A 268 17.60 -25.55 -23.71
C GLU A 268 18.94 -26.05 -24.29
N SER A 269 20.03 -26.02 -23.50
CA SER A 269 21.38 -26.40 -23.93
C SER A 269 21.82 -27.80 -23.52
N LEU A 270 20.96 -28.53 -22.80
CA LEU A 270 21.16 -29.90 -22.35
C LEU A 270 20.62 -30.92 -23.37
#